data_AF-A0A2W1A7G1-F1
#
_entry.id   AF-A0A2W1A7G1-F1
#
_cell.length_a   1.000
_cell.length_b   1.000
_cell.length_c   1.000
_cell.angle_alpha   90.00
_cell.angle_beta   90.00
_cell.angle_gamma   90.00
#
_symmetry.space_group_name_H-M   'P 1'
#
loop_
_entity.id
_entity.type
_entity.pdbx_description
1 polymer ?
#
loop_
_entity_poly.entity_id
_entity_poly.type
_entity_poly.pdbx_seq_one_letter_code
_entity_poly.pdbx_strand_id
1 'polypeptide(L)'
;MELLDGILSEAMQSIIKYIGIGMIFYSLLIWFASIVWAIRDISNRTRDPVAIFIAMSITLFLPFIGLPIYFILRPSSTLVDTFENRLQEQLLVAEMHNLDICSNLRCKRPLKENWITCVYCGEQQRSLCVRIDCNTVISNKWMHCPKCGTSTPTMKSHIQAKESQAVNRKASMRTSSNLANSNKQLKSKKTFTSIKESTALFSAKIENIIRKQTKSKK
;
A
#
# COMPACT_ATOMS: atom_id res chain seq x y z
N MET A 1 -61.50 5.64 -70.16
CA MET A 1 -60.07 5.47 -69.85
C MET A 1 -59.75 6.23 -68.57
N GLU A 2 -60.13 7.51 -68.46
CA GLU A 2 -59.85 8.37 -67.28
C GLU A 2 -60.40 7.90 -65.92
N LEU A 3 -61.56 7.23 -65.87
CA LEU A 3 -62.11 6.68 -64.62
C LEU A 3 -61.26 5.53 -64.04
N LEU A 4 -60.57 4.76 -64.90
CA LEU A 4 -59.71 3.67 -64.46
C LEU A 4 -58.38 4.21 -63.91
N ASP A 5 -57.84 5.26 -64.54
CA ASP A 5 -56.58 5.90 -64.15
C ASP A 5 -56.71 6.60 -62.78
N GLY A 6 -57.86 7.22 -62.51
CA GLY A 6 -58.17 7.83 -61.21
C GLY A 6 -58.19 6.80 -60.07
N ILE A 7 -58.91 5.68 -60.24
CA ILE A 7 -58.99 4.60 -59.25
C ILE A 7 -57.62 3.96 -59.02
N LEU A 8 -56.85 3.75 -60.10
CA LEU A 8 -55.51 3.18 -60.01
C LEU A 8 -54.55 4.09 -59.22
N SER A 9 -54.67 5.42 -59.37
CA SER A 9 -53.81 6.38 -58.66
C SER A 9 -54.08 6.45 -57.15
N GLU A 10 -55.35 6.45 -56.73
CA GLU A 10 -55.76 6.49 -55.31
C GLU A 10 -55.39 5.18 -54.58
N ALA A 11 -55.58 4.05 -55.26
CA ALA A 11 -55.13 2.75 -54.78
C ALA A 11 -53.60 2.70 -54.63
N MET A 12 -52.86 3.23 -55.61
CA MET A 12 -51.40 3.23 -55.59
C MET A 12 -50.82 4.11 -54.48
N GLN A 13 -51.39 5.28 -54.21
CA GLN A 13 -50.96 6.12 -53.09
C GLN A 13 -51.20 5.47 -51.73
N SER A 14 -52.34 4.80 -51.58
CA SER A 14 -52.67 4.07 -50.36
C SER A 14 -51.69 2.93 -50.12
N ILE A 15 -51.38 2.15 -51.15
CA ILE A 15 -50.41 1.06 -51.09
C ILE A 15 -49.02 1.57 -50.70
N ILE A 16 -48.55 2.67 -51.30
CA ILE A 16 -47.24 3.26 -50.98
C ILE A 16 -47.17 3.72 -49.51
N LYS A 17 -48.24 4.33 -48.99
CA LYS A 17 -48.30 4.74 -47.57
C LYS A 17 -48.18 3.54 -46.63
N TYR A 18 -48.94 2.47 -46.88
CA TYR A 18 -48.89 1.27 -46.04
C TYR A 18 -47.55 0.54 -46.12
N ILE A 19 -46.95 0.45 -47.31
CA ILE A 19 -45.61 -0.11 -47.50
C ILE A 19 -44.55 0.74 -46.78
N GLY A 20 -44.65 2.08 -46.88
CA GLY A 20 -43.74 2.99 -46.19
C GLY A 20 -43.79 2.85 -44.68
N ILE A 21 -45.00 2.78 -44.09
CA ILE A 21 -45.19 2.55 -42.66
C ILE A 21 -44.64 1.18 -42.26
N GLY A 22 -44.88 0.14 -43.06
CA GLY A 22 -44.34 -1.20 -42.84
C GLY A 22 -42.80 -1.24 -42.83
N MET A 23 -42.16 -0.56 -43.79
CA MET A 23 -40.69 -0.46 -43.84
C MET A 23 -40.11 0.27 -42.63
N ILE A 24 -40.75 1.36 -42.18
CA ILE A 24 -40.32 2.10 -40.98
C ILE A 24 -40.44 1.20 -39.75
N PHE A 25 -41.56 0.49 -39.59
CA PHE A 25 -41.78 -0.40 -38.47
C PHE A 25 -40.77 -1.56 -38.44
N TYR A 26 -40.52 -2.19 -39.59
CA TYR A 26 -39.52 -3.25 -39.73
C TYR A 26 -38.10 -2.76 -39.40
N SER A 27 -37.74 -1.57 -39.87
CA SER A 27 -36.43 -0.97 -39.57
C SER A 27 -36.27 -0.70 -38.08
N LEU A 28 -37.32 -0.23 -37.41
CA LEU A 28 -37.33 -0.04 -35.95
C LEU A 28 -37.16 -1.36 -35.20
N LEU A 29 -37.85 -2.43 -35.63
CA LEU A 29 -37.70 -3.75 -35.01
C LEU A 29 -36.26 -4.27 -35.12
N ILE A 30 -35.64 -4.17 -36.29
CA ILE A 30 -34.23 -4.53 -36.48
C ILE A 30 -33.31 -3.66 -35.61
N TRP A 31 -33.60 -2.37 -35.50
CA TRP A 31 -32.83 -1.46 -34.66
C TRP A 31 -32.91 -1.86 -33.18
N PHE A 32 -34.09 -2.16 -32.65
CA PHE A 32 -34.25 -2.66 -31.27
C PHE A 32 -33.60 -4.03 -31.07
N ALA A 33 -33.77 -4.95 -32.01
CA ALA A 33 -33.16 -6.29 -31.94
C ALA A 33 -31.62 -6.19 -31.90
N SER A 34 -31.03 -5.27 -32.67
CA SER A 34 -29.60 -4.95 -32.65
C SER A 34 -29.13 -4.48 -31.27
N ILE A 35 -29.87 -3.56 -30.63
CA ILE A 35 -29.56 -3.05 -29.28
C ILE A 35 -29.59 -4.19 -28.26
N VAL A 36 -30.66 -5.01 -28.26
CA VAL A 36 -30.82 -6.13 -27.34
C VAL A 36 -29.70 -7.16 -27.54
N TRP A 37 -29.36 -7.46 -28.79
CA TRP A 37 -28.26 -8.37 -29.14
C TRP A 37 -26.91 -7.85 -28.62
N ALA A 38 -26.61 -6.56 -28.82
CA ALA A 38 -25.39 -5.94 -28.35
C ALA A 38 -25.26 -5.99 -26.82
N ILE A 39 -26.33 -5.66 -26.08
CA ILE A 39 -26.34 -5.75 -24.62
C ILE A 39 -26.08 -7.18 -24.14
N ARG A 40 -26.75 -8.16 -24.77
CA ARG A 40 -26.61 -9.56 -24.38
C ARG A 40 -25.22 -10.12 -24.70
N ASP A 41 -24.62 -9.72 -25.83
CA ASP A 41 -23.26 -10.10 -26.21
C ASP A 41 -22.20 -9.56 -25.22
N ILE A 42 -22.33 -8.30 -24.80
CA ILE A 42 -21.38 -7.67 -23.86
C ILE A 42 -21.52 -8.27 -22.46
N SER A 43 -22.76 -8.51 -22.00
CA SER A 43 -23.04 -9.04 -20.66
C SER A 43 -22.38 -10.40 -20.39
N ASN A 44 -22.23 -11.21 -21.44
CA ASN A 44 -21.63 -12.54 -21.33
C ASN A 44 -20.09 -12.52 -21.30
N ARG A 45 -19.45 -11.38 -21.59
CA ARG A 45 -17.99 -11.32 -21.82
C ARG A 45 -17.25 -10.36 -20.90
N THR A 46 -17.87 -9.24 -20.52
CA THR A 46 -17.17 -8.17 -19.78
C THR A 46 -18.10 -7.48 -18.77
N ARG A 47 -17.61 -7.22 -17.55
CA ARG A 47 -18.34 -6.50 -16.48
C ARG A 47 -17.98 -5.01 -16.41
N ASP A 48 -17.26 -4.50 -17.41
CA ASP A 48 -16.78 -3.13 -17.50
C ASP A 48 -17.91 -2.21 -18.02
N PRO A 49 -18.39 -1.25 -17.19
CA PRO A 49 -19.44 -0.33 -17.60
C PRO A 49 -19.04 0.59 -18.75
N VAL A 50 -17.75 0.91 -18.92
CA VAL A 50 -17.29 1.83 -19.97
C VAL A 50 -17.44 1.21 -21.36
N ALA A 51 -17.13 -0.07 -21.49
CA ALA A 51 -17.33 -0.82 -22.74
C ALA A 51 -18.81 -0.91 -23.12
N ILE A 52 -19.70 -1.05 -22.13
CA ILE A 52 -21.16 -1.05 -22.33
C ILE A 52 -21.60 0.31 -22.89
N PHE A 53 -21.15 1.42 -22.31
CA PHE A 53 -21.53 2.77 -22.76
C PHE A 53 -21.05 3.10 -24.18
N ILE A 54 -19.82 2.71 -24.54
CA ILE A 54 -19.26 2.94 -25.88
C ILE A 54 -20.03 2.11 -26.92
N ALA A 55 -20.28 0.83 -26.63
CA ALA A 55 -21.01 -0.04 -27.54
C ALA A 55 -22.48 0.39 -27.70
N MET A 56 -23.13 0.87 -26.63
CA MET A 56 -24.48 1.41 -26.72
C MET A 56 -24.52 2.66 -27.58
N SER A 57 -23.54 3.57 -27.40
CA SER A 57 -23.42 4.79 -28.20
C SER A 57 -23.22 4.49 -29.68
N ILE A 58 -22.29 3.59 -30.03
CA ILE A 58 -22.02 3.21 -31.43
C ILE A 58 -23.23 2.55 -32.09
N THR A 59 -23.90 1.62 -31.38
CA THR A 59 -25.09 0.92 -31.87
C THR A 59 -26.28 1.86 -32.05
N LEU A 60 -26.41 2.85 -31.16
CA LEU A 60 -27.47 3.86 -31.20
C LEU A 60 -27.32 4.77 -32.42
N PHE A 61 -26.10 5.26 -32.69
CA PHE A 61 -25.86 6.24 -33.76
C PHE A 61 -25.73 5.61 -35.16
N LEU A 62 -25.20 4.40 -35.27
CA LEU A 62 -25.01 3.74 -36.58
C LEU A 62 -25.38 2.25 -36.49
N PRO A 63 -26.64 1.85 -36.72
CA PRO A 63 -26.99 0.43 -36.72
C PRO A 63 -26.30 -0.38 -37.83
N PHE A 64 -26.10 0.22 -39.01
CA PHE A 64 -25.48 -0.48 -40.16
C PHE A 64 -23.95 -0.45 -40.17
N ILE A 65 -23.33 0.69 -39.84
CA ILE A 65 -21.86 0.82 -39.78
C ILE A 65 -21.29 0.43 -38.41
N GLY A 66 -22.09 0.55 -37.35
CA GLY A 66 -21.65 0.27 -35.97
C GLY A 66 -21.38 -1.20 -35.71
N LEU A 67 -22.05 -2.12 -36.43
CA LEU A 67 -21.83 -3.57 -36.33
C LEU A 67 -20.41 -3.99 -36.75
N PRO A 68 -19.90 -3.64 -37.96
CA PRO A 68 -18.52 -3.97 -38.33
C PRO A 68 -17.47 -3.24 -37.48
N ILE A 69 -17.71 -1.97 -37.09
CA ILE A 69 -16.84 -1.28 -36.13
C ILE A 69 -16.83 -1.98 -34.76
N TYR A 70 -17.99 -2.44 -34.29
CA TYR A 70 -18.14 -3.17 -33.03
C TYR A 70 -17.35 -4.48 -33.07
N PHE A 71 -17.39 -5.22 -34.18
CA PHE A 71 -16.57 -6.42 -34.36
C PHE A 71 -15.06 -6.15 -34.29
N ILE A 72 -14.60 -4.97 -34.75
CA ILE A 72 -13.19 -4.56 -34.67
C ILE A 72 -12.78 -4.09 -33.26
N LEU A 73 -13.67 -3.35 -32.57
CA LEU A 73 -13.42 -2.85 -31.21
C LEU A 73 -13.58 -3.94 -30.14
N ARG A 74 -14.17 -5.09 -30.50
CA ARG A 74 -14.47 -6.21 -29.60
C ARG A 74 -13.18 -6.72 -28.92
N PRO A 75 -12.95 -6.46 -27.63
CA PRO A 75 -11.76 -6.94 -26.92
C PRO A 75 -11.86 -8.47 -26.76
N SER A 76 -10.75 -9.16 -27.04
CA SER A 76 -10.66 -10.62 -27.06
C SER A 76 -10.47 -11.29 -25.70
N SER A 77 -10.21 -10.52 -24.63
CA SER A 77 -9.95 -11.10 -23.31
C SER A 77 -11.25 -11.31 -22.53
N THR A 78 -11.66 -12.57 -22.47
CA THR A 78 -12.82 -13.01 -21.68
C THR A 78 -12.48 -13.03 -20.19
N LEU A 79 -13.43 -12.63 -19.32
CA LEU A 79 -13.26 -12.68 -17.85
C LEU A 79 -12.79 -14.04 -17.33
N VAL A 80 -13.19 -15.11 -18.03
CA VAL A 80 -12.77 -16.49 -17.76
C VAL A 80 -11.25 -16.64 -17.88
N ASP A 81 -10.63 -16.04 -18.90
CA ASP A 81 -9.17 -16.07 -19.08
C ASP A 81 -8.45 -15.35 -17.93
N THR A 82 -9.00 -14.24 -17.44
CA THR A 82 -8.39 -13.54 -16.29
C THR A 82 -8.51 -14.33 -14.99
N PHE A 83 -9.57 -15.14 -14.84
CA PHE A 83 -9.78 -15.97 -13.66
C PHE A 83 -8.84 -17.18 -13.68
N GLU A 84 -8.73 -17.84 -14.83
CA GLU A 84 -7.77 -18.92 -15.10
C GLU A 84 -6.33 -18.47 -14.85
N ASN A 85 -5.94 -17.29 -15.34
CA ASN A 85 -4.60 -16.72 -15.12
C ASN A 85 -4.33 -16.41 -13.64
N ARG A 86 -5.32 -15.91 -12.90
CA ARG A 86 -5.17 -15.64 -11.46
C ARG A 86 -5.01 -16.91 -10.64
N LEU A 87 -5.69 -18.00 -11.02
CA LEU A 87 -5.50 -19.31 -10.38
C LEU A 87 -4.14 -19.91 -10.73
N GLN A 88 -3.72 -19.83 -11.99
CA GLN A 88 -2.39 -20.29 -12.42
C GLN A 88 -1.26 -19.53 -11.72
N GLU A 89 -1.38 -18.20 -11.58
CA GLU A 89 -0.41 -17.37 -10.84
C GLU A 89 -0.33 -17.80 -9.36
N GLN A 90 -1.46 -18.06 -8.70
CA GLN A 90 -1.46 -18.47 -7.29
C GLN A 90 -0.94 -19.89 -7.08
N LEU A 91 -1.21 -20.81 -8.00
CA LEU A 91 -0.69 -22.17 -7.98
C LEU A 91 0.84 -22.19 -8.18
N LEU A 92 1.36 -21.37 -9.10
CA LEU A 92 2.79 -21.24 -9.33
C LEU A 92 3.53 -20.62 -8.12
N VAL A 93 2.94 -19.60 -7.49
CA VAL A 93 3.55 -18.90 -6.35
C VAL A 93 3.52 -19.75 -5.07
N ALA A 94 2.50 -20.60 -4.90
CA ALA A 94 2.41 -21.54 -3.78
C ALA A 94 3.52 -22.61 -3.84
N GLU A 95 3.83 -23.13 -5.04
CA GLU A 95 4.95 -24.07 -5.25
C GLU A 95 6.31 -23.43 -4.89
N MET A 96 6.52 -22.14 -5.19
CA MET A 96 7.79 -21.45 -4.96
C MET A 96 8.06 -21.05 -3.50
N HIS A 97 7.04 -21.03 -2.64
CA HIS A 97 7.18 -20.51 -1.27
C HIS A 97 7.78 -21.51 -0.25
N ASN A 98 7.91 -22.79 -0.60
CA ASN A 98 8.39 -23.84 0.31
C ASN A 98 9.92 -24.03 0.34
N LEU A 99 10.70 -23.13 -0.27
CA LEU A 99 12.16 -23.23 -0.24
C LEU A 99 12.76 -22.27 0.78
N ASP A 100 13.33 -22.82 1.85
CA ASP A 100 14.19 -22.10 2.77
C ASP A 100 15.38 -21.48 1.99
N ILE A 101 15.46 -20.15 1.95
CA ILE A 101 16.53 -19.43 1.23
C ILE A 101 17.68 -19.08 2.19
N CYS A 102 18.92 -19.22 1.73
CA CYS A 102 20.11 -18.79 2.47
C CYS A 102 20.02 -17.31 2.92
N SER A 103 20.36 -17.00 4.18
CA SER A 103 20.34 -15.63 4.71
C SER A 103 21.49 -14.75 4.19
N ASN A 104 22.52 -15.36 3.58
CA ASN A 104 23.61 -14.60 2.96
C ASN A 104 23.10 -13.88 1.71
N LEU A 105 23.19 -12.55 1.71
CA LEU A 105 22.65 -11.66 0.68
C LEU A 105 23.24 -11.91 -0.71
N ARG A 106 24.46 -12.46 -0.80
CA ARG A 106 25.17 -12.73 -2.06
C ARG A 106 24.84 -14.09 -2.67
N CYS A 107 24.38 -15.05 -1.86
CA CYS A 107 24.15 -16.43 -2.30
C CYS A 107 22.68 -16.68 -2.68
N LYS A 108 21.74 -16.31 -1.81
CA LYS A 108 20.27 -16.48 -1.97
C LYS A 108 19.82 -17.79 -2.65
N ARG A 109 20.55 -18.90 -2.47
CA ARG A 109 20.20 -20.21 -3.02
C ARG A 109 19.29 -20.98 -2.06
N PRO A 110 18.44 -21.90 -2.58
CA PRO A 110 17.60 -22.74 -1.75
C PRO A 110 18.43 -23.73 -0.92
N LEU A 111 18.05 -23.91 0.34
CA LEU A 111 18.78 -24.67 1.36
C LEU A 111 17.97 -25.91 1.74
N LYS A 112 18.49 -27.10 1.41
CA LYS A 112 17.87 -28.38 1.81
C LYS A 112 17.80 -28.50 3.34
N GLU A 113 16.82 -29.22 3.85
CA GLU A 113 16.48 -29.31 5.29
C GLU A 113 17.63 -29.83 6.17
N ASN A 114 18.46 -30.73 5.64
CA ASN A 114 19.52 -31.41 6.42
C ASN A 114 20.89 -30.71 6.40
N TRP A 115 20.98 -29.51 5.82
CA TRP A 115 22.25 -28.79 5.72
C TRP A 115 22.44 -27.80 6.85
N ILE A 116 23.54 -27.97 7.58
CA ILE A 116 24.03 -27.06 8.63
C ILE A 116 24.73 -25.84 8.00
N THR A 117 25.54 -26.11 6.97
CA THR A 117 26.34 -25.12 6.25
C THR A 117 25.93 -25.07 4.78
N CYS A 118 25.88 -23.87 4.21
CA CYS A 118 25.60 -23.69 2.78
C CYS A 118 26.78 -24.18 1.93
N VAL A 119 26.53 -25.11 0.99
CA VAL A 119 27.57 -25.65 0.09
C VAL A 119 28.11 -24.61 -0.89
N TYR A 120 27.34 -23.56 -1.20
CA TYR A 120 27.71 -22.56 -2.20
C TYR A 120 28.51 -21.38 -1.64
N CYS A 121 28.27 -20.98 -0.40
CA CYS A 121 28.91 -19.82 0.21
C CYS A 121 29.64 -20.11 1.52
N GLY A 122 29.56 -21.35 2.03
CA GLY A 122 30.23 -21.75 3.28
C GLY A 122 29.61 -21.16 4.56
N GLU A 123 28.53 -20.38 4.45
CA GLU A 123 27.91 -19.73 5.60
C GLU A 123 27.14 -20.73 6.47
N GLN A 124 27.33 -20.65 7.79
CA GLN A 124 26.61 -21.50 8.73
C GLN A 124 25.22 -20.91 9.01
N GLN A 125 24.20 -21.54 8.45
CA GLN A 125 22.82 -21.03 8.46
C GLN A 125 21.96 -21.71 9.53
N ARG A 126 22.32 -22.93 9.91
CA ARG A 126 21.60 -23.76 10.88
C ARG A 126 22.59 -24.26 11.93
N SER A 127 22.11 -24.56 13.12
CA SER A 127 22.91 -25.14 14.21
C SER A 127 22.22 -26.39 14.75
N LEU A 128 22.93 -27.19 15.54
CA LEU A 128 22.32 -28.30 16.26
C LEU A 128 21.63 -27.77 17.52
N CYS A 129 20.54 -28.42 17.91
CA CYS A 129 19.85 -28.10 19.14
C CYS A 129 20.81 -28.25 20.35
N VAL A 130 20.73 -27.31 21.29
CA VAL A 130 21.56 -27.30 22.53
C VAL A 130 21.23 -28.48 23.46
N ARG A 131 20.10 -29.15 23.22
CA ARG A 131 19.65 -30.30 23.99
C ARG A 131 20.27 -31.58 23.41
N ILE A 132 21.09 -32.26 24.21
CA ILE A 132 21.89 -33.44 23.80
C ILE A 132 21.03 -34.62 23.33
N ASP A 133 19.82 -34.79 23.88
CA ASP A 133 18.88 -35.86 23.54
C ASP A 133 18.11 -35.62 22.22
N CYS A 134 18.11 -34.41 21.67
CA CYS A 134 17.33 -34.05 20.48
C CYS A 134 18.17 -34.00 19.20
N ASN A 135 19.39 -33.46 19.28
CA ASN A 135 20.39 -33.31 18.21
C ASN A 135 19.84 -32.95 16.81
N THR A 136 18.72 -32.23 16.75
CA THR A 136 18.02 -31.92 15.50
C THR A 136 18.59 -30.63 14.89
N VAL A 137 18.71 -30.59 13.56
CA VAL A 137 19.14 -29.41 12.82
C VAL A 137 18.05 -28.33 12.94
N ILE A 138 18.45 -27.15 13.41
CA ILE A 138 17.54 -26.03 13.63
C ILE A 138 18.00 -24.79 12.87
N SER A 139 17.07 -24.12 12.20
CA SER A 139 17.34 -22.83 11.56
C SER A 139 17.67 -21.77 12.60
N ASN A 140 18.70 -20.97 12.34
CA ASN A 140 19.13 -19.91 13.26
C ASN A 140 18.07 -18.80 13.44
N LYS A 141 17.08 -18.74 12.53
CA LYS A 141 15.93 -17.82 12.60
C LYS A 141 14.85 -18.26 13.59
N TRP A 142 14.86 -19.52 14.02
CA TRP A 142 13.82 -20.05 14.89
C TRP A 142 14.15 -19.74 16.35
N MET A 143 13.12 -19.38 17.12
CA MET A 143 13.28 -19.09 18.55
C MET A 143 13.26 -20.36 19.41
N HIS A 144 12.57 -21.40 18.95
CA HIS A 144 12.37 -22.66 19.66
C HIS A 144 12.54 -23.86 18.72
N CYS A 145 13.00 -24.99 19.28
CA CYS A 145 13.09 -26.24 18.54
C CYS A 145 11.72 -26.89 18.33
N PRO A 146 11.36 -27.29 17.09
CA PRO A 146 10.06 -27.91 16.81
C PRO A 146 9.92 -29.31 17.44
N LYS A 147 11.02 -30.02 17.68
CA LYS A 147 10.98 -31.34 18.34
C LYS A 147 10.90 -31.25 19.86
N CYS A 148 11.79 -30.48 20.49
CA CYS A 148 11.96 -30.51 21.95
C CYS A 148 11.58 -29.20 22.66
N GLY A 149 11.16 -28.15 21.94
CA GLY A 149 10.75 -26.85 22.48
C GLY A 149 11.88 -25.99 23.09
N THR A 150 13.10 -26.53 23.16
CA THR A 150 14.24 -25.83 23.79
C THR A 150 14.58 -24.54 23.03
N SER A 151 14.91 -23.48 23.76
CA SER A 151 15.28 -22.19 23.18
C SER A 151 16.60 -22.27 22.41
N THR A 152 16.64 -21.60 21.26
CA THR A 152 17.86 -21.53 20.44
C THR A 152 18.92 -20.66 21.11
N PRO A 153 20.21 -20.88 20.79
CA PRO A 153 21.29 -20.05 21.32
C PRO A 153 21.10 -18.56 20.98
N THR A 154 20.49 -18.25 19.84
CA THR A 154 20.15 -16.87 19.42
C THR A 154 19.10 -16.22 20.32
N MET A 155 18.09 -16.97 20.76
CA MET A 155 17.13 -16.47 21.74
C MET A 155 17.81 -16.20 23.10
N LYS A 156 18.75 -17.06 23.52
CA LYS A 156 19.49 -16.89 24.78
C LYS A 156 20.34 -15.61 24.79
N SER A 157 21.03 -15.28 23.70
CA SER A 157 21.85 -14.05 23.62
C SER A 157 20.99 -12.78 23.62
N HIS A 158 19.83 -12.79 22.95
CA HIS A 158 18.89 -11.67 22.99
C HIS A 158 18.32 -11.42 24.39
N ILE A 159 17.99 -12.47 25.13
CA ILE A 159 17.52 -12.35 26.52
C ILE A 159 18.61 -11.73 27.40
N GLN A 160 19.84 -12.22 27.30
CA GLN A 160 20.99 -11.67 28.06
C GLN A 160 21.27 -10.19 27.75
N ALA A 161 21.20 -9.80 26.47
CA ALA A 161 21.40 -8.40 26.06
C ALA A 161 20.28 -7.47 26.59
N LYS A 162 19.03 -7.96 26.59
CA LYS A 162 17.89 -7.21 27.11
C LYS A 162 17.99 -7.00 28.63
N GLU A 163 18.50 -8.00 29.34
CA GLU A 163 18.73 -7.94 30.77
C GLU A 163 19.85 -6.96 31.14
N SER A 164 20.96 -6.96 30.40
CA SER A 164 22.04 -5.97 30.59
C SER A 164 21.61 -4.53 30.27
N GLN A 165 20.75 -4.34 29.26
CA GLN A 165 20.15 -3.03 28.94
C GLN A 165 19.20 -2.54 30.04
N ALA A 166 18.42 -3.44 30.65
CA ALA A 166 17.52 -3.09 31.76
C ALA A 166 18.30 -2.63 33.01
N VAL A 167 19.44 -3.25 33.29
CA VAL A 167 20.34 -2.84 34.37
C VAL A 167 20.94 -1.46 34.09
N ASN A 168 21.41 -1.21 32.86
CA ASN A 168 22.01 0.08 32.48
C ASN A 168 20.97 1.22 32.48
N ARG A 169 19.73 0.99 32.02
CA ARG A 169 18.63 1.97 32.11
C ARG A 169 18.33 2.39 33.55
N LYS A 170 18.30 1.45 34.49
CA LYS A 170 18.08 1.76 35.92
C LYS A 170 19.23 2.58 36.51
N ALA A 171 20.47 2.30 36.11
CA ALA A 171 21.64 3.09 36.52
C ALA A 171 21.60 4.52 35.97
N SER A 172 21.27 4.69 34.68
CA SER A 172 21.15 6.00 34.03
C SER A 172 20.05 6.87 34.65
N MET A 173 18.89 6.29 34.98
CA MET A 173 17.79 7.02 35.63
C MET A 173 18.16 7.58 37.02
N ARG A 174 18.95 6.82 37.81
CA ARG A 174 19.44 7.28 39.12
C ARG A 174 20.42 8.44 39.00
N THR A 175 21.25 8.47 37.96
CA THR A 175 22.21 9.56 37.72
C THR A 175 21.50 10.87 37.33
N SER A 176 20.47 10.80 36.48
CA SER A 176 19.68 11.99 36.10
C SER A 176 18.90 12.59 37.28
N SER A 177 18.36 11.77 38.19
CA SER A 177 17.70 12.28 39.40
C SER A 177 18.69 12.97 40.36
N ASN A 178 19.92 12.46 40.47
CA ASN A 178 20.96 13.07 41.31
C ASN A 178 21.44 14.41 40.75
N LEU A 179 21.64 14.52 39.43
CA LEU A 179 21.99 15.81 38.78
C LEU A 179 20.89 16.87 38.93
N ALA A 180 19.62 16.46 38.82
CA ALA A 180 18.49 17.36 39.01
C ALA A 180 18.42 17.90 40.46
N ASN A 181 18.70 17.06 41.45
CA ASN A 181 18.69 17.47 42.86
C ASN A 181 19.86 18.40 43.22
N SER A 182 21.07 18.13 42.69
CA SER A 182 22.23 19.02 42.87
C SER A 182 22.02 20.40 42.25
N ASN A 183 21.40 20.50 41.07
CA ASN A 183 21.07 21.79 40.46
C ASN A 183 20.02 22.57 41.26
N LYS A 184 19.06 21.88 41.90
CA LYS A 184 18.06 22.51 42.77
C LYS A 184 18.70 23.06 44.05
N GLN A 185 19.64 22.33 44.64
CA GLN A 185 20.46 22.77 45.77
C GLN A 185 21.32 24.00 45.42
N LEU A 186 21.93 24.02 44.23
CA LEU A 186 22.72 25.16 43.74
C LEU A 186 21.88 26.42 43.52
N LYS A 187 20.66 26.29 42.98
CA LYS A 187 19.75 27.43 42.79
C LYS A 187 19.23 28.02 44.10
N SER A 188 19.11 27.21 45.16
CA SER A 188 18.58 27.67 46.44
C SER A 188 19.56 28.54 47.24
N LYS A 189 20.88 28.44 47.01
CA LYS A 189 21.84 28.86 48.03
C LYS A 189 22.62 30.15 47.78
N LYS A 190 22.69 30.73 46.55
CA LYS A 190 23.68 31.82 46.34
C LYS A 190 23.39 33.02 45.44
N THR A 191 22.31 33.13 44.66
CA THR A 191 22.38 34.08 43.53
C THR A 191 21.55 35.36 43.59
N PHE A 192 20.64 35.55 44.56
CA PHE A 192 19.74 36.71 44.50
C PHE A 192 19.94 37.79 45.56
N THR A 193 20.54 37.47 46.72
CA THR A 193 20.67 38.45 47.82
C THR A 193 21.93 39.31 47.69
N SER A 194 23.04 38.76 47.21
CA SER A 194 24.33 39.48 47.14
C SER A 194 24.42 40.53 46.01
N ILE A 195 23.66 40.37 44.92
CA ILE A 195 23.73 41.28 43.75
C ILE A 195 22.95 42.57 44.00
N LYS A 196 21.85 42.52 44.78
CA LYS A 196 20.97 43.67 44.99
C LYS A 196 21.58 44.73 45.92
N GLU A 197 22.39 44.29 46.88
CA GLU A 197 23.06 45.14 47.87
C GLU A 197 24.23 45.92 47.26
N SER A 198 24.95 45.30 46.32
CA SER A 198 26.11 45.91 45.65
C SER A 198 25.72 46.98 44.63
N THR A 199 24.56 46.84 43.97
CA THR A 199 24.06 47.87 43.02
C THR A 199 23.59 49.15 43.71
N ALA A 200 22.99 49.05 44.89
CA ALA A 200 22.48 50.20 45.63
C ALA A 200 23.60 51.09 46.19
N LEU A 201 24.73 50.47 46.59
CA LEU A 201 25.89 51.21 47.09
C LEU A 201 26.61 51.99 45.98
N PHE A 202 26.61 51.44 44.75
CA PHE A 202 27.26 52.06 43.60
C PHE A 202 26.48 53.27 43.07
N SER A 203 25.14 53.19 42.98
CA SER A 203 24.32 54.31 42.50
C SER A 203 24.42 55.53 43.42
N ALA A 204 24.41 55.33 44.75
CA ALA A 204 24.58 56.41 45.72
C ALA A 204 25.96 57.10 45.64
N LYS A 205 27.01 56.33 45.27
CA LYS A 205 28.37 56.87 45.12
C LYS A 205 28.50 57.74 43.86
N ILE A 206 27.84 57.35 42.75
CA ILE A 206 27.84 58.15 41.52
C ILE A 206 27.11 59.48 41.71
N GLU A 207 25.96 59.47 42.39
CA GLU A 207 25.17 60.69 42.60
C GLU A 207 25.94 61.75 43.41
N ASN A 208 26.71 61.32 44.42
CA ASN A 208 27.56 62.21 45.21
C ASN A 208 28.74 62.80 44.41
N ILE A 209 29.30 62.06 43.45
CA ILE A 209 30.38 62.55 42.59
C ILE A 209 29.85 63.64 41.64
N ILE A 210 28.65 63.44 41.06
CA ILE A 210 28.03 64.42 40.17
C ILE A 210 27.75 65.75 40.91
N ARG A 211 27.22 65.70 42.14
CA ARG A 211 26.96 66.91 42.95
C ARG A 211 28.23 67.70 43.27
N LYS A 212 29.36 67.03 43.49
CA LYS A 212 30.66 67.70 43.74
C LYS A 212 31.16 68.46 42.51
N GLN A 213 31.01 67.88 41.31
CA GLN A 213 31.43 68.49 40.05
C GLN A 213 30.62 69.75 39.72
N THR A 214 29.31 69.78 40.02
CA THR A 214 28.44 70.94 39.75
C THR A 214 28.66 72.13 40.68
N LYS A 215 29.15 71.91 41.91
CA LYS A 215 29.45 72.99 42.87
C LYS A 215 30.80 73.68 42.64
N SER A 216 31.73 73.04 41.92
CA SER A 216 33.06 73.60 41.63
C SER A 216 33.09 74.51 40.40
N LYS A 217 31.99 74.63 39.66
CA LYS A 217 31.92 75.32 38.36
C LYS A 217 31.04 76.60 38.40
N LYS A 218 30.73 77.09 39.61
CA LYS A 218 29.93 78.30 39.88
C LYS A 218 30.59 79.06 41.01
#